data_AF-A0A8S3GJ25-F1
#
_entry.id   AF-A0A8S3GJ25-F1
#
_cell.length_a   1.000
_cell.length_b   1.000
_cell.length_c   1.000
_cell.angle_alpha   90.00
_cell.angle_beta   90.00
_cell.angle_gamma   90.00
#
_symmetry.space_group_name_H-M   'P 1'
#
loop_
_entity.id
_entity.type
_entity.pdbx_description
1 polymer ?
#
loop_
_entity_poly.entity_id
_entity_poly.type
_entity_poly.pdbx_seq_one_letter_code
_entity_poly.pdbx_strand_id
1 'polypeptide(L)'
;MSFNKANFSFLFAVTLANPLCPTSYWNSTVKIVAGYTASASSALTRLYNPQDVTFDGYRYMYVADYSNNRVLRYNPGSGLASTGKIIAGFTTAGGSGFNQLNGPTAIYLDSNRTLYILDN
;
A
#
# COMPACT_ATOMS: atom_id res chain seq x y z
N MET A 1 -27.40 10.51 -1.50
CA MET A 1 -26.12 11.03 -2.02
C MET A 1 -25.60 10.07 -3.07
N SER A 2 -25.44 10.52 -4.31
CA SER A 2 -24.99 9.69 -5.43
C SER A 2 -23.46 9.66 -5.46
N PHE A 3 -22.86 8.46 -5.43
CA PHE A 3 -21.43 8.28 -5.61
C PHE A 3 -21.13 8.06 -7.10
N ASN A 4 -20.30 8.96 -7.65
CA ASN A 4 -19.83 8.88 -9.03
C ASN A 4 -18.90 7.67 -9.17
N LYS A 5 -19.21 6.81 -10.15
CA LYS A 5 -18.62 5.49 -10.38
C LYS A 5 -17.26 5.64 -11.10
N ALA A 6 -16.31 6.34 -10.49
CA ALA A 6 -14.94 6.36 -10.97
C ALA A 6 -14.19 5.17 -10.35
N ASN A 7 -14.19 4.03 -11.05
CA ASN A 7 -13.23 2.92 -10.95
C ASN A 7 -12.43 2.78 -9.64
N PHE A 8 -13.11 2.52 -8.52
CA PHE A 8 -12.47 2.04 -7.29
C PHE A 8 -12.66 0.53 -7.19
N SER A 9 -11.64 -0.24 -7.59
CA SER A 9 -11.60 -1.68 -7.35
C SER A 9 -11.06 -1.96 -5.95
N PHE A 10 -11.83 -1.66 -4.90
CA PHE A 10 -11.76 -2.36 -3.61
C PHE A 10 -13.16 -2.37 -3.00
N LEU A 11 -13.91 -3.44 -3.25
CA LEU A 11 -15.20 -3.72 -2.63
C LEU A 11 -14.94 -4.52 -1.35
N PHE A 12 -14.96 -3.89 -0.18
CA PHE A 12 -15.19 -4.61 1.07
C PHE A 12 -16.67 -4.52 1.42
N ALA A 13 -17.46 -5.43 0.88
CA ALA A 13 -18.78 -5.75 1.43
C ALA A 13 -18.63 -7.07 2.21
N VAL A 14 -18.34 -6.99 3.50
CA VAL A 14 -18.59 -8.13 4.41
C VAL A 14 -20.00 -7.94 4.93
N THR A 15 -20.98 -8.41 4.17
CA THR A 15 -22.36 -8.55 4.65
C THR A 15 -22.60 -9.99 5.01
N LEU A 16 -22.23 -10.38 6.22
CA LEU A 16 -22.94 -11.43 6.95
C LEU A 16 -23.14 -10.92 8.37
N ALA A 17 -24.34 -10.41 8.62
CA ALA A 17 -24.80 -10.06 9.95
C ALA A 17 -24.89 -11.36 10.77
N ASN A 18 -23.80 -11.70 11.44
CA ASN A 18 -23.80 -12.73 12.47
C ASN A 18 -24.12 -12.01 13.80
N PRO A 19 -25.27 -12.29 14.45
CA PRO A 19 -25.74 -11.52 15.61
C PRO A 19 -24.90 -11.69 16.89
N LEU A 20 -23.76 -12.40 16.80
CA LEU A 20 -22.81 -12.60 17.91
C LEU A 20 -21.68 -11.56 17.96
N CYS A 21 -21.61 -10.62 17.00
CA CYS A 21 -20.56 -9.59 17.00
C CYS A 21 -21.12 -8.23 17.49
N PRO A 22 -20.63 -7.67 18.61
CA PRO A 22 -21.07 -6.36 19.11
C PRO A 22 -20.87 -5.28 18.05
N THR A 23 -21.90 -4.44 17.85
CA THR A 23 -21.91 -3.34 16.87
C THR A 23 -20.87 -2.23 17.14
N SER A 24 -20.10 -2.33 18.24
CA SER A 24 -19.12 -1.33 18.66
C SER A 24 -17.77 -1.36 17.91
N TYR A 25 -17.51 -2.39 17.09
CA TYR A 25 -16.29 -2.46 16.28
C TYR A 25 -16.39 -1.68 14.95
N TRP A 26 -17.58 -1.22 14.56
CA TRP A 26 -17.83 -0.54 13.28
C TRP A 26 -17.61 0.98 13.31
N ASN A 27 -17.00 1.53 14.35
CA ASN A 27 -16.42 2.89 14.32
C ASN A 27 -15.09 2.94 13.55
N SER A 28 -14.94 2.11 12.53
CA SER A 28 -13.73 2.02 11.72
C SER A 28 -13.77 3.12 10.66
N THR A 29 -13.14 4.26 10.95
CA THR A 29 -12.91 5.29 9.93
C THR A 29 -12.05 4.69 8.82
N VAL A 30 -12.62 4.53 7.61
CA VAL A 30 -11.83 4.18 6.42
C VAL A 30 -10.88 5.34 6.13
N LYS A 31 -9.57 5.06 6.10
CA LYS A 31 -8.55 6.04 5.78
C LYS A 31 -7.87 5.68 4.48
N ILE A 32 -7.88 6.60 3.52
CA ILE A 32 -7.07 6.50 2.32
C ILE A 32 -5.68 7.03 2.68
N VAL A 33 -4.65 6.21 2.48
CA VAL A 33 -3.27 6.54 2.86
C VAL A 33 -2.46 7.05 1.66
N ALA A 34 -2.65 6.43 0.48
CA ALA A 34 -2.02 6.83 -0.77
C ALA A 34 -2.78 6.21 -1.96
N GLY A 35 -2.50 6.69 -3.18
CA GLY A 35 -3.02 6.11 -4.41
C GLY A 35 -3.93 7.06 -5.21
N TYR A 36 -3.38 7.60 -6.29
CA TYR A 36 -4.10 8.15 -7.44
C TYR A 36 -3.11 8.38 -8.58
N THR A 37 -3.06 7.46 -9.56
CA THR A 37 -2.48 7.72 -10.90
C THR A 37 -2.70 6.55 -11.84
N ALA A 38 -2.91 6.85 -13.12
CA ALA A 38 -2.96 5.88 -14.22
C ALA A 38 -1.58 5.64 -14.86
N SER A 39 -0.52 6.25 -14.32
CA SER A 39 0.84 6.21 -14.88
C SER A 39 1.94 6.28 -13.82
N ALA A 40 3.16 5.89 -14.21
CA ALA A 40 4.34 5.91 -13.35
C ALA A 40 4.68 7.32 -12.89
N SER A 41 5.12 7.45 -11.64
CA SER A 41 5.47 8.74 -11.03
C SER A 41 6.48 8.55 -9.90
N SER A 42 7.40 9.50 -9.76
CA SER A 42 8.28 9.60 -8.60
C SER A 42 7.55 10.12 -7.34
N ALA A 43 6.34 10.67 -7.46
CA ALA A 43 5.59 11.20 -6.32
C ALA A 43 5.30 10.10 -5.28
N LEU A 44 5.64 10.36 -4.02
CA LEU A 44 5.53 9.39 -2.91
C LEU A 44 4.12 9.35 -2.28
N THR A 45 3.22 10.21 -2.74
CA THR A 45 1.79 10.22 -2.39
C THR A 45 0.95 9.36 -3.36
N ARG A 46 1.58 8.86 -4.43
CA ARG A 46 0.91 8.14 -5.52
C ARG A 46 1.49 6.74 -5.67
N LEU A 47 0.64 5.78 -6.03
CA LEU A 47 0.99 4.39 -6.29
C LEU A 47 0.58 4.06 -7.72
N TYR A 48 1.32 3.17 -8.38
CA TYR A 48 1.06 2.71 -9.74
C TYR A 48 1.11 1.18 -9.80
N ASN A 49 -0.07 0.58 -9.94
CA ASN A 49 -0.29 -0.88 -9.95
C ASN A 49 0.31 -1.61 -8.71
N PRO A 50 0.08 -1.14 -7.47
CA PRO A 50 0.65 -1.79 -6.30
C PRO A 50 0.18 -3.25 -6.19
N GLN A 51 1.09 -4.16 -5.85
CA GLN A 51 0.80 -5.60 -5.84
C GLN A 51 0.58 -6.16 -4.44
N ASP A 52 1.19 -5.55 -3.42
CA ASP A 52 1.14 -6.08 -2.06
C ASP A 52 1.27 -4.98 -1.00
N VAL A 53 0.74 -5.25 0.20
CA VAL A 53 0.76 -4.37 1.37
C VAL A 53 0.91 -5.17 2.66
N THR A 54 1.80 -4.73 3.55
CA THR A 54 1.96 -5.33 4.88
C THR A 54 2.11 -4.26 5.97
N PHE A 55 1.99 -4.68 7.23
CA PHE A 55 2.10 -3.81 8.40
C PHE A 55 3.09 -4.36 9.42
N ASP A 56 3.81 -3.47 10.11
CA ASP A 56 4.58 -3.86 11.29
C ASP A 56 3.77 -3.74 12.58
N GLY A 57 4.33 -4.22 13.69
CA GLY A 57 3.71 -4.13 15.02
C GLY A 57 3.51 -2.70 15.53
N TYR A 58 4.11 -1.69 14.90
CA TYR A 58 3.93 -0.27 15.21
C TYR A 58 2.93 0.42 14.28
N ARG A 59 2.29 -0.32 13.36
CA ARG A 59 1.33 0.14 12.35
C ARG A 59 1.93 1.01 11.23
N TYR A 60 3.23 0.86 10.95
CA TYR A 60 3.78 1.34 9.69
C TYR A 60 3.25 0.45 8.57
N MET A 61 2.83 1.07 7.47
CA MET A 61 2.34 0.38 6.29
C MET A 61 3.45 0.33 5.24
N TYR A 62 3.64 -0.82 4.61
CA TYR A 62 4.64 -1.06 3.58
C TYR A 62 3.91 -1.46 2.31
N VAL A 63 4.27 -0.91 1.16
CA VAL A 63 3.56 -1.13 -0.12
C VAL A 63 4.56 -1.44 -1.22
N ALA A 64 4.33 -2.56 -1.91
CA ALA A 64 5.03 -2.91 -3.14
C ALA A 64 4.40 -2.16 -4.32
N ASP A 65 5.06 -1.11 -4.78
CA ASP A 65 4.58 -0.22 -5.85
C ASP A 65 5.17 -0.66 -7.20
N TYR A 66 4.63 -1.75 -7.73
CA TYR A 66 5.20 -2.56 -8.81
C TYR A 66 5.62 -1.75 -10.04
N SER A 67 4.71 -0.97 -10.63
CA SER A 67 5.03 -0.28 -11.89
C SER A 67 5.91 0.96 -11.68
N ASN A 68 6.13 1.37 -10.43
CA ASN A 68 7.13 2.37 -10.07
C ASN A 68 8.46 1.75 -9.59
N ASN A 69 8.59 0.42 -9.60
CA ASN A 69 9.80 -0.30 -9.25
C ASN A 69 10.34 0.06 -7.85
N ARG A 70 9.45 0.21 -6.86
CA ARG A 70 9.83 0.66 -5.51
C ARG A 70 8.98 0.04 -4.43
N VAL A 71 9.49 0.12 -3.19
CA VAL A 71 8.72 -0.15 -1.98
C VAL A 71 8.66 1.10 -1.13
N LEU A 72 7.44 1.47 -0.71
CA LEU A 72 7.18 2.64 0.13
C LEU A 72 6.77 2.22 1.53
N ARG A 73 7.16 3.03 2.53
CA ARG A 73 6.68 2.94 3.91
C ARG A 73 5.90 4.20 4.29
N TYR A 74 4.71 4.04 4.86
CA TYR A 74 3.89 5.11 5.42
C TYR A 74 3.85 5.03 6.95
N ASN A 75 3.74 6.19 7.59
CA ASN A 75 3.68 6.27 9.04
C ASN A 75 2.29 5.88 9.56
N PRO A 76 2.18 5.44 10.83
CA PRO A 76 0.89 5.22 11.47
C PRO A 76 0.03 6.48 11.40
N GLY A 77 -1.22 6.33 10.97
CA GLY A 77 -2.17 7.45 10.87
C GLY A 77 -1.98 8.34 9.64
N SER A 78 -1.09 7.98 8.71
CA SER A 78 -1.02 8.63 7.39
C SER A 78 -2.39 8.68 6.70
N GLY A 79 -2.68 9.79 6.05
CA GLY A 79 -3.86 10.02 5.20
C GLY A 79 -3.46 10.38 3.77
N LEU A 80 -4.43 10.72 2.92
CA LEU A 80 -4.26 10.86 1.47
C LEU A 80 -3.11 11.79 1.02
N ALA A 81 -2.79 12.81 1.81
CA ALA A 81 -1.69 13.75 1.53
C ALA A 81 -0.34 13.33 2.12
N SER A 82 -0.25 12.15 2.73
CA SER A 82 0.97 11.66 3.37
C SER A 82 1.98 11.19 2.34
N THR A 83 3.20 11.69 2.48
CA THR A 83 4.34 11.30 1.67
C THR A 83 4.89 9.98 2.22
N GLY A 84 4.90 8.94 1.38
CA GLY A 84 5.60 7.68 1.71
C GLY A 84 7.12 7.90 1.77
N LYS A 85 7.84 6.98 2.42
CA LYS A 85 9.30 6.93 2.40
C LYS A 85 9.75 5.75 1.53
N ILE A 86 10.62 5.99 0.56
CA ILE A 86 11.26 4.90 -0.19
C ILE A 86 12.15 4.12 0.77
N ILE A 87 11.98 2.80 0.78
CA ILE A 87 12.83 1.89 1.55
C ILE A 87 13.61 0.91 0.66
N ALA A 88 13.17 0.71 -0.58
CA ALA A 88 13.85 -0.06 -1.62
C ALA A 88 13.41 0.40 -3.01
N GLY A 89 14.23 0.19 -4.04
CA GLY A 89 13.97 0.65 -5.41
C GLY A 89 14.04 2.17 -5.52
N PHE A 90 15.23 2.74 -5.27
CA PHE A 90 15.46 4.19 -5.23
C PHE A 90 15.40 4.86 -6.61
N THR A 91 15.30 4.08 -7.68
CA THR A 91 15.07 4.53 -9.05
C THR A 91 13.69 4.08 -9.50
N THR A 92 12.98 4.94 -10.24
CA THR A 92 11.72 4.53 -10.89
C THR A 92 11.96 3.63 -12.11
N ALA A 93 13.19 3.59 -12.62
CA ALA A 93 13.60 2.63 -13.63
C ALA A 93 13.79 1.25 -13.00
N GLY A 94 13.19 0.24 -13.62
CA GLY A 94 13.39 -1.15 -13.25
C GLY A 94 14.78 -1.63 -13.64
N GLY A 95 15.31 -2.60 -12.90
CA GLY A 95 16.60 -3.23 -13.24
C GLY A 95 17.17 -4.07 -12.11
N SER A 96 18.36 -4.63 -12.35
CA SER A 96 19.08 -5.52 -11.43
C SER A 96 20.25 -4.83 -10.72
N GLY A 97 20.32 -3.50 -10.76
CA GLY A 97 21.32 -2.72 -10.04
C GLY A 97 21.13 -2.78 -8.52
N PHE A 98 22.19 -2.52 -7.75
CA PHE A 98 22.20 -2.62 -6.28
C PHE A 98 21.08 -1.83 -5.57
N ASN A 99 20.59 -0.76 -6.18
CA ASN A 99 19.54 0.11 -5.63
C ASN A 99 18.24 0.08 -6.44
N GLN A 100 18.11 -0.85 -7.38
CA GLN A 100 16.96 -1.01 -8.26
C GLN A 100 16.12 -2.19 -7.80
N LEU A 101 14.83 -2.12 -8.12
CA LEU A 101 13.94 -3.28 -8.11
C LEU A 101 13.37 -3.40 -9.53
N ASN A 102 12.81 -4.55 -9.85
CA ASN A 102 12.16 -4.75 -11.13
C ASN A 102 10.80 -5.42 -10.90
N GLY A 103 9.75 -4.58 -10.82
CA GLY A 103 8.39 -5.03 -10.57
C GLY A 103 8.24 -5.84 -9.27
N PRO A 104 8.45 -5.25 -8.09
CA PRO A 104 8.25 -5.97 -6.83
C PRO A 104 6.80 -6.48 -6.73
N THR A 105 6.64 -7.79 -6.55
CA THR A 105 5.33 -8.46 -6.58
C THR A 105 4.81 -8.83 -5.20
N ALA A 106 5.69 -9.11 -4.24
CA ALA A 106 5.32 -9.48 -2.88
C ALA A 106 6.31 -8.91 -1.87
N ILE A 107 5.81 -8.63 -0.67
CA ILE A 107 6.62 -8.19 0.47
C ILE A 107 6.26 -8.96 1.73
N TYR A 108 7.27 -9.38 2.47
CA TYR A 108 7.09 -10.06 3.76
C TYR A 108 7.93 -9.38 4.82
N LEU A 109 7.31 -9.10 5.97
CA LEU A 109 7.99 -8.49 7.11
C LEU A 109 8.03 -9.49 8.26
N ASP A 110 9.23 -9.82 8.74
CA ASP A 110 9.39 -10.70 9.89
C ASP A 110 9.19 -9.96 11.24
N SER A 111 9.21 -10.71 12.35
CA SER A 111 9.07 -10.15 13.69
C SER A 111 10.23 -9.23 14.10
N ASN A 112 11.38 -9.32 13.44
CA ASN A 112 12.54 -8.46 13.66
C ASN A 112 12.49 -7.17 12.81
N ARG A 113 11.43 -6.99 12.01
CA ARG A 113 11.25 -5.91 11.02
C ARG A 113 12.25 -5.96 9.87
N THR A 114 12.73 -7.15 9.54
CA THR A 114 13.42 -7.42 8.28
C THR A 114 12.39 -7.53 7.17
N LEU A 115 12.54 -6.72 6.11
CA LEU A 115 11.65 -6.74 4.97
C LEU A 115 12.28 -7.56 3.83
N TYR A 116 11.58 -8.59 3.41
CA TYR A 116 11.87 -9.42 2.25
C TYR A 116 11.02 -8.94 1.08
N ILE A 117 11.63 -8.80 -0.09
CA ILE A 117 10.99 -8.29 -1.30
C ILE A 117 11.20 -9.33 -2.39
N LEU A 118 10.13 -9.73 -3.07
CA LEU A 118 10.19 -10.54 -4.26
C LEU A 118 10.15 -9.62 -5.49
N ASP A 119 11.24 -9.57 -6.25
CA ASP A 119 11.36 -8.87 -7.53
C ASP A 119 11.83 -9.82 -8.64
N ASN A 120 11.76 -9.36 -9.90
CA ASN A 120 12.04 -10.16 -11.11
C ASN A 120 13.43 -9.94 -11.71
#